data_AF-K4DF07-F1
#
_entry.id   AF-K4DF07-F1
#
_cell.length_a   1.000
_cell.length_b   1.000
_cell.length_c   1.000
_cell.angle_alpha   90.00
_cell.angle_beta   90.00
_cell.angle_gamma   90.00
#
_symmetry.space_group_name_H-M   'P 1'
#
loop_
_entity.id
_entity.type
_entity.pdbx_description
1 polymer ?
#
loop_
_entity_poly.entity_id
_entity_poly.type
_entity_poly.pdbx_seq_one_letter_code
_entity_poly.pdbx_strand_id
1 'polypeptide(L)'
;MQQYRDIIKNYTPLKRRGGKPLKRIRHHDILKSNRPTHFSLHCLVRDAAARLPGGVGTRDDVCVLARDSQFIVEEISDSQLSEAVKGGLNRMHYEDDPCVKYDRGRLQWIYLHRDRQESDFEGDST
;
A
#
# COMPACT_ATOMS: atom_id res chain seq x y z
N MET A 1 37.20 10.34 -9.69
CA MET A 1 35.79 10.81 -9.84
C MET A 1 35.06 10.13 -11.01
N GLN A 2 35.27 8.82 -11.24
CA GLN A 2 34.62 8.07 -12.34
C GLN A 2 33.83 6.85 -11.84
N GLN A 3 33.83 6.57 -10.53
CA GLN A 3 33.23 5.36 -9.93
C GLN A 3 31.78 5.54 -9.43
N TYR A 4 31.20 6.74 -9.61
CA TYR A 4 29.84 7.05 -9.13
C TYR A 4 28.76 7.04 -10.24
N ARG A 5 29.16 6.81 -11.51
CA ARG A 5 28.22 6.83 -12.65
C ARG A 5 27.59 5.48 -12.98
N ASP A 6 28.09 4.39 -12.39
CA ASP A 6 27.63 3.03 -12.74
C ASP A 6 26.50 2.50 -11.84
N ILE A 7 26.17 3.19 -10.74
CA ILE A 7 25.12 2.77 -9.80
C ILE A 7 23.71 3.18 -10.29
N ILE A 8 23.59 4.17 -11.17
CA ILE A 8 22.28 4.75 -11.58
C ILE A 8 21.65 4.02 -12.79
N LYS A 9 22.33 3.04 -13.40
CA LYS A 9 21.83 2.38 -14.63
C LYS A 9 20.94 1.15 -14.41
N ASN A 10 20.71 0.69 -13.18
CA ASN A 10 19.89 -0.49 -12.89
C ASN A 10 18.54 -0.19 -12.21
N TYR A 11 18.01 1.03 -12.33
CA TYR A 11 16.58 1.23 -12.08
C TYR A 11 15.81 0.79 -13.32
N THR A 12 15.46 -0.49 -13.37
CA THR A 12 14.43 -1.00 -14.27
C THR A 12 13.16 -0.16 -14.06
N PRO A 13 12.65 0.51 -15.11
CA PRO A 13 11.38 1.21 -14.98
C PRO A 13 10.31 0.14 -14.76
N LEU A 14 9.69 0.13 -13.57
CA LEU A 14 8.53 -0.71 -13.28
C LEU A 14 7.52 -0.53 -14.43
N LYS A 15 7.37 -1.60 -15.22
CA LYS A 15 6.49 -1.66 -16.39
C LYS A 15 5.09 -1.32 -15.92
N ARG A 16 4.66 -0.07 -16.13
CA ARG A 16 3.29 0.39 -15.88
C ARG A 16 2.37 -0.40 -16.81
N ARG A 17 1.86 -1.53 -16.34
CA ARG A 17 0.75 -2.23 -16.98
C ARG A 17 -0.45 -1.29 -16.90
N GLY A 18 -0.82 -0.73 -18.05
CA GLY A 18 -2.01 0.09 -18.25
C GLY A 18 -3.26 -0.70 -17.92
N GLY A 19 -3.69 -0.64 -16.67
CA GLY A 19 -5.04 -1.03 -16.28
C GLY A 19 -6.03 -0.03 -16.89
N LYS A 20 -7.07 -0.55 -17.54
CA LYS A 20 -8.24 0.21 -18.01
C LYS A 20 -8.66 1.20 -16.91
N PRO A 21 -9.08 2.44 -17.24
CA PRO A 21 -9.63 3.33 -16.24
C PRO A 21 -10.92 2.70 -15.73
N LEU A 22 -10.81 1.91 -14.66
CA LEU A 22 -11.94 1.59 -13.82
C LEU A 22 -12.50 2.94 -13.44
N LYS A 23 -13.72 3.21 -13.90
CA LYS A 23 -14.47 4.44 -13.63
C LYS A 23 -14.68 4.46 -12.13
N ARG A 24 -13.65 4.94 -11.43
CA ARG A 24 -13.50 4.88 -9.98
C ARG A 24 -14.58 5.81 -9.48
N ILE A 25 -15.59 5.24 -8.85
CA ILE A 25 -16.53 5.99 -8.03
C ILE A 25 -15.65 6.88 -7.16
N ARG A 26 -15.78 8.19 -7.36
CA ARG A 26 -14.86 9.18 -6.83
C ARG A 26 -15.08 9.17 -5.32
N HIS A 27 -14.26 8.42 -4.59
CA HIS A 27 -14.04 8.68 -3.17
C HIS A 27 -13.69 10.17 -3.11
N HIS A 28 -14.61 11.00 -2.64
CA HIS A 28 -14.37 12.42 -2.42
C HIS A 28 -13.03 12.52 -1.70
N ASP A 29 -12.07 13.22 -2.32
CA ASP A 29 -10.62 12.98 -2.18
C ASP A 29 -10.20 12.91 -0.71
N ILE A 30 -10.12 11.69 -0.16
CA ILE A 30 -9.80 11.44 1.26
C ILE A 30 -8.38 11.90 1.62
N LEU A 31 -7.60 12.22 0.59
CA LEU A 31 -6.26 12.72 0.71
C LEU A 31 -6.23 14.23 0.47
N LYS A 32 -5.45 14.95 1.27
CA LYS A 32 -5.21 16.39 1.10
C LYS A 32 -4.65 16.70 -0.30
N SER A 33 -4.95 17.89 -0.82
CA SER A 33 -4.48 18.35 -2.13
C SER A 33 -2.98 18.67 -2.16
N ASN A 34 -2.37 18.98 -1.01
CA ASN A 34 -0.95 19.27 -0.85
C ASN A 34 -0.06 18.02 -0.74
N ARG A 35 -0.63 16.82 -0.90
CA ARG A 35 0.13 15.56 -0.87
C ARG A 35 1.16 15.48 -2.01
N PRO A 36 2.27 14.76 -1.84
CA PRO A 36 3.17 14.44 -2.94
C PRO A 36 2.44 13.73 -4.09
N THR A 37 2.80 14.01 -5.34
CA THR A 37 2.12 13.47 -6.54
C THR A 37 2.03 11.94 -6.59
N HIS A 38 3.01 11.26 -6.01
CA HIS A 38 3.06 9.80 -5.94
C HIS A 38 2.30 9.21 -4.75
N PHE A 39 1.86 10.03 -3.79
CA PHE A 39 1.13 9.58 -2.62
C PHE A 39 -0.32 9.24 -3.01
N SER A 40 -0.66 7.96 -2.88
CA SER A 40 -1.97 7.42 -3.24
C SER A 40 -2.64 6.74 -2.05
N LEU A 41 -3.92 6.37 -2.21
CA LEU A 41 -4.63 5.58 -1.21
C LEU A 41 -3.91 4.27 -0.89
N HIS A 42 -3.36 3.58 -1.90
CA HIS A 42 -2.61 2.35 -1.64
C HIS A 42 -1.33 2.62 -0.84
N CYS A 43 -0.66 3.75 -1.04
CA CYS A 43 0.49 4.14 -0.23
C CYS A 43 0.08 4.31 1.24
N LEU A 44 -1.02 5.03 1.49
CA LEU A 44 -1.57 5.23 2.82
C LEU A 44 -1.90 3.90 3.51
N VAL A 45 -2.65 3.03 2.85
CA VAL A 45 -3.11 1.75 3.44
C VAL A 45 -1.93 0.78 3.61
N ARG A 46 -0.98 0.76 2.68
CA ARG A 46 0.24 -0.06 2.78
C ARG A 46 1.10 0.37 3.97
N ASP A 47 1.29 1.68 4.16
CA ASP A 47 2.02 2.22 5.30
C ASP A 47 1.33 1.88 6.63
N ALA A 48 0.01 2.08 6.72
CA ALA A 48 -0.76 1.73 7.90
C ALA A 48 -0.69 0.21 8.22
N ALA A 49 -0.78 -0.65 7.20
CA ALA A 49 -0.64 -2.10 7.39
C ALA A 49 0.77 -2.51 7.85
N ALA A 50 1.81 -1.86 7.35
CA ALA A 50 3.20 -2.12 7.76
C ALA A 50 3.48 -1.74 9.23
N ARG A 51 2.72 -0.77 9.76
CA ARG A 51 2.81 -0.31 11.15
C ARG A 51 2.03 -1.19 12.15
N LEU A 52 1.29 -2.20 11.69
CA LEU A 52 0.56 -3.10 12.57
C LEU A 52 1.52 -3.82 13.55
N PRO A 53 1.18 -3.93 14.84
CA PRO A 53 1.96 -4.70 15.80
C PRO A 53 2.11 -6.16 15.35
N GLY A 54 3.36 -6.64 15.24
CA GLY A 54 3.64 -7.98 14.72
C GLY A 54 3.23 -8.19 13.26
N GLY A 55 2.90 -7.12 12.52
CA GLY A 55 2.38 -7.19 11.15
C GLY A 55 0.96 -7.74 11.05
N VAL A 56 0.20 -7.83 12.15
CA VAL A 56 -1.14 -8.43 12.16
C VAL A 56 -2.15 -7.51 12.83
N GLY A 57 -3.35 -7.39 12.27
CA GLY A 57 -4.43 -6.60 12.87
C GLY A 57 -5.75 -6.66 12.12
N THR A 58 -6.79 -6.04 12.68
CA THR A 58 -8.10 -5.89 12.06
C THR A 58 -8.11 -4.73 11.07
N ARG A 59 -9.19 -4.62 10.29
CA ARG A 59 -9.39 -3.44 9.43
C ARG A 59 -9.47 -2.15 10.25
N ASP A 60 -10.04 -2.21 11.45
CA ASP A 60 -10.21 -1.02 12.29
C ASP A 60 -8.87 -0.55 12.84
N ASP A 61 -7.96 -1.47 13.18
CA ASP A 61 -6.57 -1.12 13.52
C ASP A 61 -5.88 -0.39 12.37
N VAL A 62 -6.09 -0.84 11.12
CA VAL A 62 -5.57 -0.15 9.93
C VAL A 62 -6.20 1.23 9.76
N CYS A 63 -7.50 1.40 10.03
CA CYS A 63 -8.17 2.70 10.00
C CYS A 63 -7.59 3.67 11.05
N VAL A 64 -7.30 3.20 12.27
CA VAL A 64 -6.65 4.00 13.31
C VAL A 64 -5.30 4.49 12.82
N LEU A 65 -4.43 3.61 12.34
CA LEU A 65 -3.10 3.97 11.86
C LEU A 65 -3.14 4.85 10.60
N ALA A 66 -4.15 4.69 9.75
CA ALA A 66 -4.35 5.53 8.56
C ALA A 66 -4.76 6.97 8.92
N ARG A 67 -5.49 7.19 10.02
CA ARG A 67 -5.85 8.54 10.50
C ARG A 67 -4.65 9.36 10.94
N ASP A 68 -3.58 8.71 11.41
CA ASP A 68 -2.35 9.39 11.81
C ASP A 68 -1.58 10.01 10.64
N SER A 69 -1.99 9.74 9.39
CA SER A 69 -1.33 10.30 8.22
C SER A 69 -1.63 11.79 8.07
N GLN A 70 -0.59 12.60 7.98
CA GLN A 70 -0.68 14.03 7.65
C GLN A 70 -1.39 14.33 6.31
N PHE A 71 -1.49 13.33 5.42
CA PHE A 71 -2.09 13.46 4.10
C PHE A 71 -3.56 13.06 4.05
N ILE A 72 -4.17 12.64 5.15
CA ILE A 72 -5.62 12.41 5.22
C ILE A 72 -6.36 13.73 5.47
N VAL A 73 -7.54 13.91 4.89
CA VAL A 73 -8.41 15.05 5.23
C VAL A 73 -8.87 14.94 6.68
N GLU A 74 -8.81 16.04 7.44
CA GLU A 74 -9.06 16.06 8.89
C GLU A 74 -10.51 15.68 9.25
N GLU A 75 -11.49 16.14 8.46
CA GLU A 75 -12.93 15.92 8.70
C GLU A 75 -13.50 14.71 7.94
N ILE A 76 -12.70 13.65 7.77
CA ILE A 76 -13.15 12.42 7.11
C ILE A 76 -14.05 11.60 8.03
N SER A 77 -15.18 11.10 7.52
CA SER A 77 -16.02 10.20 8.31
C SER A 77 -15.41 8.81 8.46
N ASP A 78 -15.69 8.15 9.58
CA ASP A 78 -15.29 6.78 9.85
C ASP A 78 -15.72 5.80 8.76
N SER A 79 -16.93 5.98 8.24
CA SER A 79 -17.47 5.18 7.14
C SER A 79 -16.69 5.38 5.84
N GLN A 80 -16.33 6.62 5.50
CA GLN A 80 -15.54 6.94 4.31
C GLN A 80 -14.13 6.33 4.41
N LEU A 81 -13.50 6.48 5.58
CA LEU A 81 -12.17 5.91 5.82
C LEU A 81 -12.21 4.38 5.77
N SER A 82 -13.18 3.75 6.43
CA SER A 82 -13.32 2.29 6.47
C SER A 82 -13.53 1.70 5.08
N GLU A 83 -14.37 2.31 4.24
CA GLU A 83 -14.57 1.86 2.85
C GLU A 83 -13.32 2.09 1.98
N ALA A 84 -12.59 3.19 2.19
CA ALA A 84 -11.33 3.44 1.49
C ALA A 84 -10.24 2.43 1.90
N VAL A 85 -10.09 2.15 3.19
CA VAL A 85 -9.15 1.15 3.72
C VAL A 85 -9.49 -0.24 3.21
N LYS A 86 -10.77 -0.65 3.27
CA LYS A 86 -11.26 -1.91 2.68
C LYS A 86 -10.93 -2.00 1.20
N GLY A 87 -11.19 -0.94 0.43
CA GLY A 87 -10.87 -0.89 -1.00
C GLY A 87 -9.37 -1.04 -1.27
N GLY A 88 -8.53 -0.37 -0.48
CA GLY A 88 -7.08 -0.46 -0.57
C GLY A 88 -6.54 -1.84 -0.21
N LEU A 89 -6.97 -2.41 0.92
CA LEU A 89 -6.60 -3.75 1.37
C LEU A 89 -7.00 -4.81 0.35
N ASN A 90 -8.22 -4.74 -0.18
CA ASN A 90 -8.68 -5.65 -1.22
C ASN A 90 -7.83 -5.52 -2.49
N ARG A 91 -7.53 -4.29 -2.93
CA ARG A 91 -6.70 -4.09 -4.12
C ARG A 91 -5.32 -4.70 -3.95
N MET A 92 -4.66 -4.46 -2.82
CA MET A 92 -3.32 -4.99 -2.51
C MET A 92 -3.29 -6.50 -2.33
N HIS A 93 -4.38 -7.09 -1.83
CA HIS A 93 -4.49 -8.54 -1.63
C HIS A 93 -4.46 -9.35 -2.94
N TYR A 94 -4.96 -8.76 -4.03
CA TYR A 94 -5.02 -9.40 -5.35
C TYR A 94 -3.91 -8.89 -6.31
N GLU A 95 -2.87 -8.24 -5.81
CA GLU A 95 -1.69 -7.90 -6.62
C GLU A 95 -0.86 -9.17 -6.92
N ASP A 96 -0.07 -9.15 -7.99
CA ASP A 96 0.83 -10.27 -8.36
C ASP A 96 1.85 -10.55 -7.23
N ASP A 97 2.30 -9.49 -6.57
CA ASP A 97 3.13 -9.52 -5.36
C ASP A 97 2.37 -8.83 -4.20
N PRO A 98 1.47 -9.55 -3.49
CA PRO A 98 0.59 -8.95 -2.51
C PRO A 98 1.34 -8.61 -1.22
N CYS A 99 1.24 -7.36 -0.77
CA CYS A 99 1.80 -6.94 0.52
C CYS A 99 0.95 -7.25 1.73
N VAL A 100 -0.30 -7.68 1.52
CA VAL A 100 -1.22 -8.04 2.58
C VAL A 100 -1.98 -9.32 2.25
N LYS A 101 -2.28 -10.11 3.28
CA LYS A 101 -3.13 -11.30 3.19
C LYS A 101 -4.21 -11.24 4.25
N TYR A 102 -5.43 -11.64 3.89
CA TYR A 102 -6.50 -11.83 4.85
C TYR A 102 -6.50 -13.28 5.37
N ASP A 103 -6.34 -13.43 6.69
CA ASP A 103 -6.53 -14.71 7.39
C ASP A 103 -8.00 -14.85 7.80
N ARG A 104 -8.72 -15.73 7.11
CA ARG A 104 -10.14 -16.01 7.37
C ARG A 104 -10.38 -16.72 8.72
N GLY A 105 -9.39 -17.46 9.24
CA GLY A 105 -9.51 -18.16 10.51
C GLY A 105 -9.42 -17.21 11.70
N ARG A 106 -8.59 -16.16 11.57
CA ARG A 106 -8.41 -15.12 12.60
C ARG A 106 -9.20 -13.84 12.35
N LEU A 107 -9.80 -13.70 11.17
CA LEU A 107 -10.46 -12.49 10.69
C LEU A 107 -9.54 -11.25 10.69
N GLN A 108 -8.24 -11.47 10.46
CA GLN A 108 -7.20 -10.45 10.54
C GLN A 108 -6.44 -10.29 9.21
N TRP A 109 -5.90 -9.10 9.01
CA TRP A 109 -4.94 -8.78 7.95
C TRP A 109 -3.52 -9.01 8.44
N ILE A 110 -2.69 -9.58 7.57
CA ILE A 110 -1.28 -9.86 7.80
C ILE A 110 -0.48 -9.08 6.76
N TYR A 111 0.50 -8.28 7.18
CA TYR A 111 1.47 -7.62 6.33
C TYR A 111 2.64 -8.56 6.00
N LEU A 112 2.86 -8.84 4.72
CA LEU A 112 3.77 -9.89 4.28
C LEU A 112 5.20 -9.42 4.00
N HIS A 113 5.42 -8.10 3.87
CA HIS A 113 6.72 -7.57 3.42
C HIS A 113 7.67 -7.22 4.58
N ARG A 114 7.31 -7.56 5.82
CA ARG A 114 8.07 -7.15 7.02
C ARG A 114 9.47 -7.75 7.08
N ASP A 115 9.57 -9.03 6.73
CA ASP A 115 10.77 -9.85 6.93
C ASP A 115 11.35 -10.35 5.60
N ARG A 116 11.14 -9.59 4.51
CA ARG A 116 11.68 -9.95 3.20
C ARG A 116 13.19 -9.81 3.18
N GLN A 117 13.85 -10.87 2.74
CA GLN A 117 15.30 -10.94 2.56
C GLN A 117 15.64 -10.88 1.07
N GLU A 118 16.91 -10.60 0.72
CA GLU A 118 17.35 -10.55 -0.68
C GLU A 118 17.02 -11.84 -1.46
N SER A 119 17.09 -13.00 -0.79
CA SER A 119 16.72 -14.31 -1.34
C SER A 119 15.26 -14.41 -1.82
N ASP A 120 14.34 -13.62 -1.24
CA ASP A 120 12.93 -13.63 -1.64
C ASP A 120 12.68 -12.94 -2.99
N PHE A 121 13.69 -12.24 -3.52
CA PHE A 121 13.66 -11.55 -4.81
C PHE A 121 14.46 -12.27 -5.90
N GLU A 122 15.12 -13.39 -5.56
CA GLU A 122 15.83 -14.26 -6.51
C GLU A 122 14.80 -15.16 -7.24
N GLY A 123 14.01 -14.57 -8.13
CA GLY A 123 13.00 -15.25 -8.94
C GLY A 123 13.44 -15.45 -10.38
N ASP A 124 13.83 -16.69 -10.70
CA ASP A 124 13.86 -17.36 -12.01
C ASP A 124 14.41 -16.56 -13.21
N SER A 125 15.74 -16.46 -13.29
CA SER A 125 16.44 -16.23 -14.55
C SER A 125 16.59 -17.56 -15.29
N THR A 126 15.52 -18.09 -15.88
CA THR A 126 15.57 -19.22 -16.83
C THR A 126 14.95 -18.84 -18.16
#